data_AF-A0A2H3IH38-F1
#
_entry.id   AF-A0A2H3IH38-F1
#
_cell.length_a   1.000
_cell.length_b   1.000
_cell.length_c   1.000
_cell.angle_alpha   90.00
_cell.angle_beta   90.00
_cell.angle_gamma   90.00
#
_symmetry.space_group_name_H-M   'P 1'
#
loop_
_entity.id
_entity.type
_entity.pdbx_description
1 polymer ?
#
loop_
_entity_poly.entity_id
_entity_poly.type
_entity_poly.pdbx_seq_one_letter_code
_entity_poly.pdbx_strand_id
1 'polypeptide(L)'
;MDLALQTALDLGMHRRDFAVSHAPNDPVLQECFRRIWWQIYIVDAAYAAIERLPTFMANSVISDVDLPCEEKEYENSTIPKPSLLADFDFREFESEGKVYSSFAYLIGVVRGLSQASVSVPWQSDGSPTLEVVAAIDSVIDGWLLLLPESKQQVMNSGGDIDELLYFANMWVHAALVSCHRAFSDITFNPLEVLSSCAASPQTNALPSEVKQVHTMRCLSSIQQQVSLLTLPKRPFCHSPFIICMVVVGTLPYFAACTCLLRGGELVIAREHIRVIIGCLKALGDVWKKGRNRVQELQAIGKEIIGATGLPNTRMSETVAATGATNKPYQTPTSLPFVGSGVLYSPIYANEFAQLWPLMNQQLDVNTWITDNFPVQ
;
A
#
# COMPACT_ATOMS: atom_id res chain seq x y z
N MET A 1 16.89 -4.58 -8.70
CA MET A 1 16.40 -5.64 -7.79
C MET A 1 16.74 -7.02 -8.34
N ASP A 2 16.40 -7.28 -9.60
CA ASP A 2 16.56 -8.58 -10.29
C ASP A 2 17.94 -9.22 -10.13
N LEU A 3 19.02 -8.43 -10.27
CA LEU A 3 20.38 -8.95 -10.08
C LEU A 3 20.63 -9.49 -8.67
N ALA A 4 20.11 -8.81 -7.64
CA ALA A 4 20.28 -9.24 -6.25
C ALA A 4 19.51 -10.53 -5.97
N LEU A 5 18.28 -10.62 -6.47
CA LEU A 5 17.47 -11.83 -6.37
C LEU A 5 18.13 -13.00 -7.11
N GLN A 6 18.52 -12.80 -8.38
CA GLN A 6 19.18 -13.84 -9.17
C GLN A 6 20.46 -14.33 -8.47
N THR A 7 21.28 -13.40 -7.97
CA THR A 7 22.50 -13.74 -7.22
C THR A 7 22.18 -14.57 -5.97
N ALA A 8 21.17 -14.18 -5.19
CA ALA A 8 20.76 -14.92 -4.00
C ALA A 8 20.22 -16.33 -4.35
N LEU A 9 19.53 -16.47 -5.48
CA LEU A 9 19.06 -17.76 -5.98
C LEU A 9 20.21 -18.65 -6.45
N ASP A 10 21.17 -18.08 -7.21
CA ASP A 10 22.35 -18.79 -7.71
C ASP A 10 23.24 -19.30 -6.57
N LEU A 11 23.37 -18.51 -5.49
CA LEU A 11 24.05 -18.92 -4.27
C LEU A 11 23.26 -19.98 -3.48
N GLY A 12 21.96 -20.11 -3.70
CA GLY A 12 21.11 -21.01 -2.94
C GLY A 12 20.62 -20.44 -1.60
N MET A 13 20.62 -19.11 -1.42
CA MET A 13 20.23 -18.45 -0.16
C MET A 13 18.79 -18.73 0.27
N HIS A 14 17.93 -19.15 -0.67
CA HIS A 14 16.55 -19.57 -0.43
C HIS A 14 16.43 -20.93 0.26
N ARG A 15 17.56 -21.62 0.52
CA ARG A 15 17.62 -22.93 1.15
C ARG A 15 18.13 -22.82 2.58
N ARG A 16 17.49 -23.53 3.51
CA ARG A 16 17.85 -23.59 4.93
C ARG A 16 19.33 -23.91 5.17
N ASP A 17 19.85 -24.90 4.45
CA ASP A 17 21.21 -25.39 4.63
C ASP A 17 22.28 -24.40 4.17
N PHE A 18 21.92 -23.36 3.40
CA PHE A 18 22.87 -22.36 2.89
C PHE A 18 23.61 -21.66 4.02
N ALA A 19 22.88 -21.15 5.01
CA ALA A 19 23.49 -20.41 6.12
C ALA A 19 24.51 -21.28 6.88
N VAL A 20 24.11 -22.49 7.25
CA VAL A 20 24.93 -23.42 8.03
C VAL A 20 26.18 -23.86 7.27
N SER A 21 26.05 -24.13 5.96
CA SER A 21 27.18 -24.58 5.12
C SER A 21 28.19 -23.48 4.80
N HIS A 22 27.76 -22.22 4.71
CA HIS A 22 28.62 -21.09 4.31
C HIS A 22 29.18 -20.29 5.50
N ALA A 23 28.62 -20.46 6.70
CA ALA A 23 29.11 -19.85 7.92
C ALA A 23 29.22 -20.88 9.06
N PRO A 24 30.01 -21.96 8.89
CA PRO A 24 30.15 -22.96 9.94
C PRO A 24 30.80 -22.33 11.18
N ASN A 25 30.15 -22.51 12.33
CA ASN A 25 30.56 -21.96 13.63
C ASN A 25 30.45 -20.42 13.79
N ASP A 26 29.76 -19.73 12.90
CA ASP A 26 29.45 -18.30 13.06
C ASP A 26 27.93 -18.06 13.04
N PRO A 27 27.27 -18.12 14.22
CA PRO A 27 25.83 -17.90 14.33
C PRO A 27 25.37 -16.52 13.83
N VAL A 28 26.21 -15.49 13.98
CA VAL A 28 25.89 -14.12 13.54
C VAL A 28 25.87 -14.07 12.03
N LEU A 29 26.88 -14.61 11.36
CA LEU A 29 26.91 -14.65 9.89
C LEU A 29 25.81 -15.55 9.31
N GLN A 30 25.47 -16.65 9.99
CA GLN A 30 24.31 -17.47 9.63
C GLN A 30 23.00 -16.67 9.70
N GLU A 31 22.83 -15.87 10.75
CA GLU A 31 21.67 -14.97 10.91
C GLU A 31 21.65 -13.89 9.83
N CYS A 32 22.80 -13.30 9.49
CA CYS A 32 22.92 -12.36 8.38
C CYS A 32 22.38 -12.97 7.08
N PHE A 33 22.75 -14.20 6.75
CA PHE A 33 22.29 -14.85 5.52
C PHE A 33 20.78 -15.08 5.49
N ARG A 34 20.17 -15.51 6.61
CA ARG A 34 18.71 -15.64 6.72
C ARG A 34 18.02 -14.29 6.51
N ARG A 35 18.53 -13.24 7.18
CA ARG A 35 18.01 -11.87 7.07
C ARG A 35 18.12 -11.32 5.65
N ILE A 36 19.23 -11.58 4.94
CA ILE A 36 19.41 -11.15 3.55
C ILE A 36 18.34 -11.77 2.65
N TRP A 37 18.13 -13.09 2.72
CA TRP A 37 17.11 -13.75 1.90
C TRP A 37 15.72 -13.16 2.15
N TRP A 38 15.32 -13.06 3.42
CA TRP A 38 13.99 -12.55 3.77
C TRP A 38 13.82 -11.07 3.42
N GLN A 39 14.87 -10.26 3.53
CA GLN A 39 14.84 -8.86 3.09
C GLN A 39 14.69 -8.76 1.56
N ILE A 40 15.38 -9.61 0.80
CA ILE A 40 15.21 -9.70 -0.66
C ILE A 40 13.77 -10.08 -1.00
N TYR A 41 13.20 -11.08 -0.33
CA TYR A 41 11.81 -11.50 -0.54
C TYR A 41 10.82 -10.34 -0.31
N ILE A 42 10.95 -9.61 0.80
CA ILE A 42 10.06 -8.48 1.14
C ILE A 42 10.22 -7.33 0.15
N VAL A 43 11.44 -7.04 -0.30
CA VAL A 43 11.71 -5.98 -1.27
C VAL A 43 11.14 -6.35 -2.64
N ASP A 44 11.30 -7.59 -3.09
CA ASP A 44 10.71 -8.09 -4.35
C ASP A 44 9.18 -7.97 -4.32
N ALA A 45 8.56 -8.37 -3.21
CA ALA A 45 7.13 -8.19 -2.97
C ALA A 45 6.71 -6.71 -3.03
N ALA A 46 7.49 -5.81 -2.41
CA ALA A 46 7.20 -4.38 -2.42
C ALA A 46 7.27 -3.77 -3.83
N TYR A 47 8.22 -4.21 -4.65
CA TYR A 47 8.31 -3.80 -6.06
C TYR A 47 7.11 -4.28 -6.86
N ALA A 48 6.76 -5.56 -6.74
CA ALA A 48 5.58 -6.10 -7.41
C ALA A 48 4.29 -5.39 -7.00
N ALA A 49 4.12 -5.06 -5.71
CA ALA A 49 2.98 -4.27 -5.24
C ALA A 49 2.94 -2.85 -5.86
N ILE A 50 4.09 -2.19 -5.99
CA ILE A 50 4.19 -0.87 -6.64
C ILE A 50 3.82 -0.96 -8.13
N GLU A 51 4.23 -2.05 -8.79
CA GLU A 51 3.92 -2.31 -10.20
C GLU A 51 2.53 -2.89 -10.43
N ARG A 52 1.81 -3.22 -9.35
CA ARG A 52 0.49 -3.88 -9.37
C ARG A 52 0.54 -5.24 -10.06
N LEU A 53 1.63 -5.97 -9.87
CA LEU A 53 1.76 -7.34 -10.32
C LEU A 53 1.11 -8.30 -9.32
N PRO A 54 0.37 -9.33 -9.78
CA PRO A 54 -0.29 -10.30 -8.91
C PRO A 54 0.70 -11.28 -8.25
N THR A 55 1.94 -11.34 -8.72
CA THR A 55 3.00 -12.21 -8.20
C THR A 55 4.39 -11.61 -8.44
N PHE A 56 5.41 -12.24 -7.86
CA PHE A 56 6.82 -11.89 -8.00
C PHE A 56 7.71 -13.14 -8.01
N MET A 57 8.95 -12.95 -8.42
CA MET A 57 9.90 -14.03 -8.65
C MET A 57 10.23 -14.76 -7.34
N ALA A 58 10.52 -14.04 -6.25
CA ALA A 58 10.81 -14.67 -4.97
C ALA A 58 9.64 -15.49 -4.40
N ASN A 59 8.39 -15.13 -4.71
CA ASN A 59 7.20 -15.91 -4.31
C ASN A 59 7.08 -17.24 -5.06
N SER A 60 7.64 -17.31 -6.27
CA SER A 60 7.57 -18.50 -7.14
C SER A 60 8.63 -19.55 -6.78
N VAL A 61 9.52 -19.23 -5.83
CA VAL A 61 10.59 -20.10 -5.37
C VAL A 61 10.18 -20.75 -4.05
N ILE A 62 10.29 -22.07 -3.96
CA ILE A 62 10.12 -22.79 -2.69
C ILE A 62 11.30 -22.41 -1.79
N SER A 63 10.99 -21.86 -0.63
CA SER A 63 11.98 -21.50 0.37
C SER A 63 11.68 -22.16 1.69
N ASP A 64 12.71 -22.73 2.31
CA ASP A 64 12.69 -23.36 3.63
C ASP A 64 13.63 -22.65 4.62
N VAL A 65 14.05 -21.41 4.31
CA VAL A 65 14.95 -20.62 5.16
C VAL A 65 14.30 -20.39 6.53
N ASP A 66 15.06 -20.65 7.59
CA ASP A 66 14.57 -20.43 8.95
C ASP A 66 14.30 -18.93 9.21
N LEU A 67 13.46 -18.66 10.20
CA LEU A 67 13.03 -17.31 10.54
C LEU A 67 14.13 -16.54 11.30
N PRO A 68 14.31 -15.23 11.01
CA PRO A 68 15.24 -14.39 11.74
C PRO A 68 14.86 -14.21 13.22
N CYS A 69 15.86 -13.96 14.05
CA CYS A 69 15.71 -13.59 15.46
C CYS A 69 15.34 -12.12 15.65
N GLU A 70 15.09 -11.67 16.88
CA GLU A 70 14.77 -10.27 17.20
C GLU A 70 15.94 -9.32 16.88
N GLU A 71 15.66 -8.05 16.57
CA GLU A 71 16.70 -7.03 16.31
C GLU A 71 17.70 -6.95 17.47
N LYS A 72 17.20 -6.92 18.70
CA LYS A 72 18.05 -6.84 19.90
C LYS A 72 18.96 -8.07 20.05
N GLU A 73 18.51 -9.25 19.63
CA GLU A 73 19.32 -10.48 19.70
C GLU A 73 20.46 -10.42 18.68
N TYR A 74 20.15 -9.98 17.46
CA TYR A 74 21.11 -9.79 16.39
C TYR A 74 22.14 -8.68 16.71
N GLU A 75 21.69 -7.52 17.16
CA GLU A 75 22.55 -6.37 17.54
C GLU A 75 23.52 -6.72 18.67
N ASN A 76 23.07 -7.52 19.65
CA ASN A 76 23.90 -7.98 20.76
C ASN A 76 24.68 -9.27 20.45
N SER A 77 24.66 -9.74 19.20
CA SER A 77 25.33 -10.98 18.77
C SER A 77 24.95 -12.23 19.60
N THR A 78 23.74 -12.23 20.18
CA THR A 78 23.22 -13.30 21.04
C THR A 78 22.19 -14.10 20.27
N ILE A 79 22.65 -14.81 19.23
CA ILE A 79 21.76 -15.45 18.25
C ILE A 79 21.12 -16.71 18.84
N PRO A 80 19.79 -16.77 19.00
CA PRO A 80 19.11 -17.96 19.47
C PRO A 80 19.11 -19.05 18.40
N LYS A 81 18.68 -20.26 18.79
CA LYS A 81 18.35 -21.29 17.80
C LYS A 81 17.23 -20.75 16.88
N PRO A 82 17.41 -20.78 15.55
CA PRO A 82 16.43 -20.21 14.65
C PRO A 82 15.12 -21.02 14.67
N SER A 83 14.00 -20.32 14.52
CA SER A 83 12.68 -20.95 14.42
C SER A 83 12.40 -21.39 12.99
N LEU A 84 11.77 -22.55 12.82
CA LEU A 84 11.46 -23.05 11.49
C LEU A 84 10.30 -22.24 10.87
N LEU A 85 10.37 -22.02 9.56
CA LEU A 85 9.28 -21.43 8.80
C LEU A 85 8.00 -22.27 8.91
N ALA A 86 8.14 -23.60 8.84
CA ALA A 86 7.04 -24.54 8.97
C ALA A 86 6.32 -24.40 10.32
N ASP A 87 7.06 -24.25 11.42
CA ASP A 87 6.44 -24.06 12.73
C ASP A 87 5.56 -22.80 12.75
N PHE A 88 6.05 -21.69 12.19
CA PHE A 88 5.28 -20.45 12.12
C PHE A 88 4.03 -20.57 11.24
N ASP A 89 4.12 -21.33 10.15
CA ASP A 89 3.00 -21.60 9.24
C ASP A 89 1.91 -22.47 9.90
N PHE A 90 2.19 -23.13 11.04
CA PHE A 90 1.24 -23.91 11.84
C PHE A 90 0.98 -23.33 13.25
N ARG A 91 1.34 -22.05 13.49
CA ARG A 91 1.31 -21.42 14.82
C ARG A 91 -0.06 -21.40 15.49
N GLU A 92 -1.15 -21.49 14.74
CA GLU A 92 -2.52 -21.59 15.26
C GLU A 92 -2.79 -22.89 16.06
N PHE A 93 -1.93 -23.90 15.89
CA PHE A 93 -1.99 -25.18 16.59
C PHE A 93 -0.89 -25.35 17.63
N GLU A 94 -0.01 -24.37 17.80
CA GLU A 94 1.05 -24.42 18.81
C GLU A 94 0.49 -24.21 20.23
N SER A 95 1.15 -24.81 21.22
CA SER A 95 0.82 -24.58 22.63
C SER A 95 1.02 -23.12 23.01
N GLU A 96 0.16 -22.59 23.88
CA GLU A 96 0.23 -21.20 24.35
C GLU A 96 1.66 -20.81 24.82
N GLY A 97 2.18 -19.71 24.29
CA GLY A 97 3.40 -19.06 24.78
C GLY A 97 4.58 -18.98 23.82
N LYS A 98 4.56 -19.61 22.64
CA LYS A 98 5.60 -19.38 21.63
C LYS A 98 5.41 -18.02 20.96
N VAL A 99 6.45 -17.18 21.04
CA VAL A 99 6.48 -15.84 20.44
C VAL A 99 7.60 -15.80 19.42
N TYR A 100 7.27 -15.34 18.22
CA TYR A 100 8.24 -15.17 17.14
C TYR A 100 8.78 -13.74 17.10
N SER A 101 9.87 -13.54 16.35
CA SER A 101 10.44 -12.21 16.17
C SER A 101 9.51 -11.30 15.37
N SER A 102 9.68 -9.98 15.50
CA SER A 102 8.94 -9.03 14.67
C SER A 102 9.24 -9.20 13.18
N PHE A 103 10.44 -9.66 12.84
CA PHE A 103 10.81 -10.00 11.46
C PHE A 103 9.99 -11.19 10.96
N ALA A 104 9.84 -12.24 11.78
CA ALA A 104 9.00 -13.38 11.42
C ALA A 104 7.54 -12.97 11.15
N TYR A 105 6.97 -12.08 11.96
CA TYR A 105 5.61 -11.58 11.72
C TYR A 105 5.50 -10.73 10.45
N LEU A 106 6.51 -9.91 10.12
CA LEU A 106 6.58 -9.17 8.86
C LEU A 106 6.67 -10.14 7.66
N ILE A 107 7.53 -11.15 7.73
CA ILE A 107 7.64 -12.20 6.71
C ILE A 107 6.28 -12.90 6.54
N GLY A 108 5.65 -13.27 7.66
CA GLY A 108 4.36 -13.95 7.70
C GLY A 108 3.27 -13.17 6.97
N VAL A 109 3.11 -11.88 7.25
CA VAL A 109 2.08 -11.08 6.59
C VAL A 109 2.36 -10.88 5.10
N VAL A 110 3.62 -10.59 4.72
CA VAL A 110 3.98 -10.41 3.31
C VAL A 110 3.78 -11.70 2.52
N ARG A 111 4.23 -12.85 3.05
CA ARG A 111 3.99 -14.17 2.43
C ARG A 111 2.51 -14.48 2.32
N GLY A 112 1.75 -14.29 3.40
CA GLY A 112 0.32 -14.57 3.43
C GLY A 112 -0.46 -13.78 2.37
N LEU A 113 -0.20 -12.47 2.28
CA LEU A 113 -0.82 -11.60 1.27
C LEU A 113 -0.45 -12.04 -0.16
N SER A 114 0.82 -12.41 -0.36
CA SER A 114 1.33 -12.88 -1.66
C SER A 114 0.68 -14.19 -2.10
N GLN A 115 0.53 -15.14 -1.18
CA GLN A 115 -0.09 -16.44 -1.46
C GLN A 115 -1.59 -16.30 -1.70
N ALA A 116 -2.29 -15.48 -0.92
CA ALA A 116 -3.71 -15.19 -1.17
C ALA A 116 -3.93 -14.54 -2.55
N SER A 117 -3.05 -13.62 -2.94
CA SER A 117 -3.13 -12.91 -4.22
C SER A 117 -2.98 -13.84 -5.43
N VAL A 118 -2.18 -14.91 -5.34
CA VAL A 118 -2.01 -15.89 -6.44
C VAL A 118 -3.02 -17.03 -6.41
N SER A 119 -3.69 -17.25 -5.27
CA SER A 119 -4.64 -18.35 -5.08
C SER A 119 -6.02 -18.08 -5.69
N VAL A 120 -6.32 -16.82 -6.00
CA VAL A 120 -7.63 -16.38 -6.49
C VAL A 120 -7.44 -15.49 -7.73
N PRO A 121 -8.28 -15.64 -8.77
CA PRO A 121 -8.15 -14.84 -9.98
C PRO A 121 -8.52 -13.37 -9.73
N TRP A 122 -7.67 -12.49 -10.24
CA TRP A 122 -7.93 -11.06 -10.37
C TRP A 122 -8.77 -10.77 -11.62
N GLN A 123 -9.34 -9.56 -11.70
CA GLN A 123 -9.98 -9.11 -12.93
C GLN A 123 -8.93 -8.86 -14.03
N SER A 124 -9.37 -8.86 -15.30
CA SER A 124 -8.49 -8.66 -16.46
C SER A 124 -7.80 -7.30 -16.50
N ASP A 125 -8.37 -6.30 -15.81
CA ASP A 125 -7.81 -4.94 -15.68
C ASP A 125 -6.88 -4.77 -14.46
N GLY A 126 -6.60 -5.88 -13.74
CA GLY A 126 -5.79 -5.89 -12.53
C GLY A 126 -6.52 -5.48 -11.25
N SER A 127 -7.83 -5.23 -11.30
CA SER A 127 -8.62 -4.95 -10.10
C SER A 127 -8.95 -6.22 -9.29
N PRO A 128 -9.15 -6.11 -7.97
CA PRO A 128 -9.51 -7.25 -7.14
C PRO A 128 -10.94 -7.72 -7.45
N THR A 129 -11.17 -9.03 -7.33
CA THR A 129 -12.51 -9.63 -7.25
C THR A 129 -12.97 -9.69 -5.79
N LEU A 130 -14.26 -9.93 -5.51
CA LEU A 130 -14.73 -10.08 -4.12
C LEU A 130 -14.08 -11.29 -3.43
N GLU A 131 -13.75 -12.32 -4.20
CA GLU A 131 -13.03 -13.50 -3.73
C GLU A 131 -11.59 -13.13 -3.32
N VAL A 132 -10.90 -12.27 -4.08
CA VAL A 132 -9.58 -11.75 -3.70
C VAL A 132 -9.68 -10.96 -2.39
N VAL A 133 -10.68 -10.09 -2.25
CA VAL A 133 -10.88 -9.33 -1.00
C VAL A 133 -11.10 -10.26 0.18
N ALA A 134 -11.96 -11.27 0.04
CA ALA A 134 -12.23 -12.23 1.12
C ALA A 134 -10.99 -13.05 1.52
N ALA A 135 -10.15 -13.43 0.54
CA ALA A 135 -8.90 -14.15 0.80
C ALA A 135 -7.89 -13.26 1.56
N ILE A 136 -7.74 -12.00 1.14
CA ILE A 136 -6.87 -11.03 1.81
C ILE A 136 -7.36 -10.72 3.22
N ASP A 137 -8.66 -10.50 3.42
CA ASP A 137 -9.27 -10.31 4.74
C ASP A 137 -8.97 -11.50 5.66
N SER A 138 -9.12 -12.74 5.17
CA SER A 138 -8.86 -13.94 5.97
C SER A 138 -7.40 -14.04 6.42
N VAL A 139 -6.45 -13.69 5.54
CA VAL A 139 -5.02 -13.66 5.91
C VAL A 139 -4.75 -12.60 6.98
N ILE A 140 -5.28 -11.39 6.79
CA ILE A 140 -5.04 -10.27 7.70
C ILE A 140 -5.67 -10.52 9.05
N ASP A 141 -6.94 -10.94 9.09
CA ASP A 141 -7.66 -11.23 10.33
C ASP A 141 -6.98 -12.40 11.07
N GLY A 142 -6.61 -13.46 10.36
CA GLY A 142 -5.85 -14.58 10.92
C GLY A 142 -4.49 -14.16 11.48
N TRP A 143 -3.77 -13.27 10.78
CA TRP A 143 -2.50 -12.73 11.26
C TRP A 143 -2.69 -11.90 12.54
N LEU A 144 -3.64 -10.96 12.55
CA LEU A 144 -3.93 -10.08 13.69
C LEU A 144 -4.41 -10.87 14.92
N LEU A 145 -5.33 -11.82 14.73
CA LEU A 145 -5.91 -12.61 15.83
C LEU A 145 -4.89 -13.57 16.48
N LEU A 146 -3.85 -13.95 15.73
CA LEU A 146 -2.78 -14.83 16.21
C LEU A 146 -1.53 -14.05 16.66
N LEU A 147 -1.55 -12.71 16.67
CA LEU A 147 -0.47 -11.93 17.26
C LEU A 147 -0.48 -12.06 18.80
N PRO A 148 0.66 -12.44 19.41
CA PRO A 148 0.77 -12.43 20.87
C PRO A 148 0.69 -11.00 21.39
N GLU A 149 0.25 -10.83 22.64
CA GLU A 149 0.06 -9.53 23.29
C GLU A 149 1.29 -8.62 23.16
N SER A 150 2.49 -9.19 23.32
CA SER A 150 3.77 -8.47 23.20
C SER A 150 4.06 -7.91 21.80
N LYS A 151 3.31 -8.31 20.78
CA LYS A 151 3.45 -7.89 19.38
C LYS A 151 2.23 -7.15 18.82
N GLN A 152 1.20 -6.94 19.65
CA GLN A 152 0.01 -6.16 19.25
C GLN A 152 0.27 -4.66 19.22
N GLN A 153 1.27 -4.17 19.96
CA GLN A 153 1.65 -2.76 19.99
C GLN A 153 2.93 -2.54 19.19
N VAL A 154 2.88 -1.60 18.25
CA VAL A 154 4.05 -1.21 17.42
C VAL A 154 5.08 -0.41 18.21
N MET A 155 4.65 0.29 19.27
CA MET A 155 5.53 1.06 20.14
C MET A 155 5.53 0.45 21.53
N ASN A 156 6.72 0.25 22.10
CA ASN A 156 6.87 -0.28 23.44
C ASN A 156 6.62 0.80 24.51
N SER A 157 6.56 0.39 25.77
CA SER A 157 6.36 1.29 26.92
C SER A 157 7.49 2.30 27.15
N GLY A 158 8.68 2.04 26.61
CA GLY A 158 9.82 2.96 26.59
C GLY A 158 9.74 4.03 25.50
N GLY A 159 8.77 3.91 24.57
CA GLY A 159 8.62 4.82 23.44
C GLY A 159 9.41 4.41 22.19
N ASP A 160 10.10 3.27 22.21
CA ASP A 160 10.76 2.77 21.00
C ASP A 160 9.74 2.13 20.05
N ILE A 161 9.90 2.41 18.76
CA ILE A 161 9.08 1.85 17.71
C ILE A 161 9.76 0.58 17.19
N ASP A 162 8.99 -0.51 17.16
CA ASP A 162 9.33 -1.71 16.42
C ASP A 162 9.12 -1.47 14.92
N GLU A 163 10.20 -1.18 14.20
CA GLU A 163 10.13 -0.83 12.77
C GLU A 163 9.64 -1.98 11.89
N LEU A 164 9.82 -3.23 12.31
CA LEU A 164 9.39 -4.40 11.54
C LEU A 164 7.87 -4.60 11.70
N LEU A 165 7.34 -4.47 12.91
CA LEU A 165 5.89 -4.45 13.13
C LEU A 165 5.23 -3.20 12.54
N TYR A 166 5.88 -2.05 12.61
CA TYR A 166 5.42 -0.84 11.93
C TYR A 166 5.27 -1.11 10.43
N PHE A 167 6.29 -1.71 9.80
CA PHE A 167 6.25 -2.00 8.37
C PHE A 167 5.21 -3.08 8.03
N ALA A 168 5.04 -4.09 8.88
CA ALA A 168 4.01 -5.12 8.74
C ALA A 168 2.60 -4.52 8.78
N ASN A 169 2.33 -3.60 9.71
CA ASN A 169 1.03 -2.93 9.79
C ASN A 169 0.81 -1.97 8.59
N MET A 170 1.86 -1.34 8.07
CA MET A 170 1.75 -0.56 6.82
C MET A 170 1.38 -1.44 5.63
N TRP A 171 1.91 -2.65 5.52
CA TRP A 171 1.50 -3.65 4.54
C TRP A 171 0.02 -4.02 4.68
N VAL A 172 -0.42 -4.36 5.90
CA VAL A 172 -1.82 -4.70 6.21
C VAL A 172 -2.77 -3.60 5.73
N HIS A 173 -2.54 -2.35 6.16
CA HIS A 173 -3.47 -1.28 5.82
C HIS A 173 -3.41 -0.87 4.35
N ALA A 174 -2.25 -0.94 3.70
CA ALA A 174 -2.15 -0.69 2.26
C ALA A 174 -2.90 -1.73 1.42
N ALA A 175 -2.82 -3.01 1.82
CA ALA A 175 -3.57 -4.08 1.18
C ALA A 175 -5.08 -3.90 1.36
N LEU A 176 -5.54 -3.61 2.58
CA LEU A 176 -6.96 -3.36 2.87
C LEU A 176 -7.51 -2.16 2.09
N VAL A 177 -6.80 -1.04 2.06
CA VAL A 177 -7.21 0.13 1.26
C VAL A 177 -7.35 -0.25 -0.21
N SER A 178 -6.34 -0.91 -0.78
CA SER A 178 -6.33 -1.29 -2.20
C SER A 178 -7.50 -2.21 -2.54
N CYS A 179 -7.76 -3.21 -1.70
CA CYS A 179 -8.80 -4.21 -1.89
C CYS A 179 -10.20 -3.66 -1.68
N HIS A 180 -10.44 -2.93 -0.58
CA HIS A 180 -11.79 -2.47 -0.26
C HIS A 180 -12.22 -1.27 -1.09
N ARG A 181 -11.30 -0.41 -1.53
CA ARG A 181 -11.66 0.78 -2.32
C ARG A 181 -12.48 0.41 -3.56
N ALA A 182 -12.10 -0.67 -4.24
CA ALA A 182 -12.76 -1.24 -5.42
C ALA A 182 -14.29 -1.39 -5.29
N PHE A 183 -14.74 -1.68 -4.07
CA PHE A 183 -16.13 -2.05 -3.77
C PHE A 183 -16.81 -1.05 -2.83
N SER A 184 -16.16 0.09 -2.58
CA SER A 184 -16.65 1.15 -1.68
C SER A 184 -17.42 2.25 -2.41
N ASP A 185 -18.02 3.16 -1.64
CA ASP A 185 -18.59 4.43 -2.13
C ASP A 185 -17.52 5.51 -2.35
N ILE A 186 -16.24 5.23 -2.09
CA ILE A 186 -15.12 6.15 -2.35
C ILE A 186 -14.79 6.12 -3.85
N THR A 187 -15.59 6.85 -4.62
CA THR A 187 -15.47 6.94 -6.08
C THR A 187 -14.13 7.50 -6.52
N PHE A 188 -13.53 6.91 -7.55
CA PHE A 188 -12.30 7.42 -8.15
C PHE A 188 -12.49 8.86 -8.66
N ASN A 189 -11.63 9.77 -8.23
CA ASN A 189 -11.58 11.13 -8.76
C ASN A 189 -10.66 11.16 -9.99
N PRO A 190 -11.09 11.68 -11.15
CA PRO A 190 -10.28 11.74 -12.36
C PRO A 190 -8.89 12.38 -12.18
N LEU A 191 -8.72 13.29 -11.22
CA LEU A 191 -7.43 13.93 -10.94
C LEU A 191 -6.41 13.00 -10.30
N GLU A 192 -6.86 11.87 -9.74
CA GLU A 192 -5.94 10.89 -9.15
C GLU A 192 -4.98 10.30 -10.18
N VAL A 193 -5.34 10.27 -11.47
CA VAL A 193 -4.46 9.79 -12.57
C VAL A 193 -3.15 10.58 -12.66
N LEU A 194 -3.08 11.78 -12.08
CA LEU A 194 -1.84 12.56 -11.98
C LEU A 194 -0.83 11.93 -11.03
N SER A 195 -1.27 11.05 -10.13
CA SER A 195 -0.36 10.27 -9.28
C SER A 195 0.04 8.98 -9.98
N SER A 196 1.34 8.71 -9.97
CA SER A 196 1.85 7.44 -10.47
C SER A 196 1.53 6.24 -9.56
N CYS A 197 1.02 6.49 -8.35
CA CYS A 197 0.47 5.46 -7.47
C CYS A 197 -1.03 5.21 -7.66
N ALA A 198 -1.72 5.91 -8.57
CA ALA A 198 -3.16 5.75 -8.77
C ALA A 198 -3.56 4.36 -9.25
N ALA A 199 -4.55 3.77 -8.60
CA ALA A 199 -5.20 2.54 -9.08
C ALA A 199 -6.05 2.83 -10.34
N SER A 200 -6.37 1.79 -11.10
CA SER A 200 -7.34 1.90 -12.19
C SER A 200 -8.70 2.38 -11.65
N PRO A 201 -9.40 3.29 -12.35
CA PRO A 201 -10.76 3.68 -11.98
C PRO A 201 -11.67 2.46 -11.99
N GLN A 202 -12.51 2.31 -10.98
CA GLN A 202 -13.41 1.16 -10.86
C GLN A 202 -14.87 1.59 -10.76
N THR A 203 -15.74 0.81 -11.41
CA THR A 203 -17.19 0.98 -11.34
C THR A 203 -17.82 -0.37 -11.03
N ASN A 204 -18.03 -0.66 -9.74
CA ASN A 204 -18.72 -1.87 -9.30
C ASN A 204 -20.17 -1.54 -8.86
N ALA A 205 -21.13 -2.27 -9.44
CA ALA A 205 -22.55 -2.16 -9.11
C ALA A 205 -22.93 -3.13 -7.99
N LEU A 206 -22.52 -2.81 -6.76
CA LEU A 206 -22.92 -3.55 -5.55
C LEU A 206 -24.14 -2.90 -4.85
N PRO A 207 -24.92 -3.67 -4.06
CA PRO A 207 -25.93 -3.13 -3.16
C PRO A 207 -25.32 -2.13 -2.16
N SER A 208 -26.09 -1.10 -1.77
CA SER A 208 -25.61 -0.01 -0.91
C SER A 208 -25.07 -0.49 0.44
N GLU A 209 -25.72 -1.48 1.06
CA GLU A 209 -25.31 -2.03 2.36
C GLU A 209 -23.94 -2.70 2.28
N VAL A 210 -23.67 -3.42 1.20
CA VAL A 210 -22.37 -4.06 0.95
C VAL A 210 -21.29 -3.01 0.71
N LYS A 211 -21.59 -1.99 -0.10
CA LYS A 211 -20.65 -0.88 -0.34
C LYS A 211 -20.24 -0.17 0.94
N GLN A 212 -21.19 0.03 1.86
CA GLN A 212 -20.92 0.67 3.14
C GLN A 212 -19.87 -0.08 3.97
N VAL A 213 -19.89 -1.42 3.98
CA VAL A 213 -18.88 -2.24 4.67
C VAL A 213 -17.48 -1.98 4.10
N HIS A 214 -17.34 -2.00 2.76
CA HIS A 214 -16.07 -1.70 2.11
C HIS A 214 -15.63 -0.25 2.32
N THR A 215 -16.55 0.71 2.30
CA THR A 215 -16.28 2.12 2.63
C THR A 215 -15.71 2.27 4.03
N MET A 216 -16.33 1.64 5.03
CA MET A 216 -15.85 1.69 6.42
C MET A 216 -14.48 1.04 6.59
N ARG A 217 -14.25 -0.15 5.99
CA ARG A 217 -12.95 -0.82 6.05
C ARG A 217 -11.84 -0.02 5.37
N CYS A 218 -12.13 0.60 4.23
CA CYS A 218 -11.18 1.46 3.52
C CYS A 218 -10.83 2.70 4.35
N LEU A 219 -11.83 3.46 4.84
CA LEU A 219 -11.60 4.65 5.66
C LEU A 219 -10.87 4.33 6.98
N SER A 220 -11.27 3.26 7.67
CA SER A 220 -10.62 2.80 8.89
C SER A 220 -9.15 2.48 8.61
N SER A 221 -8.84 1.78 7.51
CA SER A 221 -7.45 1.45 7.16
C SER A 221 -6.61 2.69 6.87
N ILE A 222 -7.17 3.70 6.18
CA ILE A 222 -6.50 4.99 5.97
C ILE A 222 -6.22 5.67 7.31
N GLN A 223 -7.18 5.68 8.24
CA GLN A 223 -7.00 6.28 9.56
C GLN A 223 -5.94 5.54 10.38
N GLN A 224 -5.85 4.22 10.28
CA GLN A 224 -4.80 3.45 10.94
C GLN A 224 -3.41 3.72 10.35
N GLN A 225 -3.28 3.90 9.03
CA GLN A 225 -2.02 4.40 8.45
C GLN A 225 -1.62 5.75 9.05
N VAL A 226 -2.58 6.68 9.19
CA VAL A 226 -2.32 7.99 9.82
C VAL A 226 -1.89 7.81 11.28
N SER A 227 -2.53 6.92 12.03
CA SER A 227 -2.17 6.63 13.42
C SER A 227 -0.74 6.09 13.56
N LEU A 228 -0.25 5.32 12.59
CA LEU A 228 1.15 4.90 12.56
C LEU A 228 2.07 6.10 12.27
N LEU A 229 1.72 6.94 11.31
CA LEU A 229 2.49 8.14 10.94
C LEU A 229 2.62 9.17 12.06
N THR A 230 1.67 9.21 12.99
CA THR A 230 1.68 10.14 14.14
C THR A 230 2.54 9.67 15.30
N LEU A 231 3.07 8.44 15.28
CA LEU A 231 3.95 7.94 16.33
C LEU A 231 5.18 8.87 16.51
N PRO A 232 5.67 9.05 17.75
CA PRO A 232 6.61 10.12 18.11
C PRO A 232 8.07 9.85 17.70
N LYS A 233 8.34 9.27 16.53
CA LYS A 233 9.71 9.09 16.02
C LYS A 233 10.28 10.37 15.43
N ARG A 234 11.41 10.83 15.96
CA ARG A 234 12.12 12.03 15.44
C ARG A 234 13.63 11.76 15.36
N PRO A 235 14.28 11.99 14.20
CA PRO A 235 13.69 12.38 12.91
C PRO A 235 12.76 11.28 12.37
N PHE A 236 11.85 11.65 11.46
CA PHE A 236 10.93 10.69 10.84
C PHE A 236 11.70 9.82 9.84
N CYS A 237 12.17 8.65 10.29
CA CYS A 237 13.05 7.75 9.54
C CYS A 237 12.49 6.32 9.52
N HIS A 238 11.51 6.10 8.65
CA HIS A 238 10.93 4.78 8.38
C HIS A 238 11.35 4.28 6.99
N SER A 239 11.06 3.01 6.70
CA SER A 239 11.31 2.38 5.40
C SER A 239 10.77 3.23 4.23
N PRO A 240 11.53 3.46 3.14
CA PRO A 240 11.05 4.24 1.99
C PRO A 240 9.87 3.59 1.26
N PHE A 241 9.66 2.29 1.41
CA PHE A 241 8.53 1.59 0.80
C PHE A 241 7.17 2.08 1.34
N ILE A 242 7.13 2.64 2.55
CA ILE A 242 5.89 3.19 3.12
C ILE A 242 5.39 4.40 2.33
N ILE A 243 6.24 5.08 1.56
CA ILE A 243 5.85 6.24 0.73
C ILE A 243 4.68 5.85 -0.19
N CYS A 244 4.83 4.75 -0.93
CA CYS A 244 3.77 4.28 -1.83
C CYS A 244 2.54 3.77 -1.05
N MET A 245 2.76 3.06 0.07
CA MET A 245 1.68 2.54 0.91
C MET A 245 0.78 3.66 1.46
N VAL A 246 1.37 4.77 1.88
CA VAL A 246 0.65 5.95 2.39
C VAL A 246 -0.04 6.69 1.25
N VAL A 247 0.58 6.82 0.08
CA VAL A 247 -0.05 7.46 -1.10
C VAL A 247 -1.29 6.68 -1.53
N VAL A 248 -1.24 5.33 -1.49
CA VAL A 248 -2.39 4.45 -1.76
C VAL A 248 -3.59 4.77 -0.86
N GLY A 249 -3.37 5.13 0.42
CA GLY A 249 -4.42 5.62 1.32
C GLY A 249 -4.84 7.06 1.11
N THR A 250 -3.90 7.92 0.70
CA THR A 250 -4.14 9.37 0.60
C THR A 250 -5.05 9.74 -0.58
N LEU A 251 -4.88 9.07 -1.73
CA LEU A 251 -5.71 9.30 -2.92
C LEU A 251 -7.22 9.02 -2.66
N PRO A 252 -7.63 7.86 -2.12
CA PRO A 252 -9.02 7.65 -1.71
C PRO A 252 -9.45 8.62 -0.62
N TYR A 253 -8.55 9.07 0.24
CA TYR A 253 -8.93 10.02 1.27
C TYR A 253 -9.31 11.39 0.69
N PHE A 254 -8.59 11.86 -0.34
CA PHE A 254 -8.97 13.04 -1.10
C PHE A 254 -10.35 12.87 -1.74
N ALA A 255 -10.62 11.74 -2.38
CA ALA A 255 -11.93 11.46 -2.95
C ALA A 255 -13.03 11.42 -1.88
N ALA A 256 -12.80 10.75 -0.75
CA ALA A 256 -13.76 10.71 0.35
C ALA A 256 -14.07 12.11 0.90
N CYS A 257 -13.08 13.01 0.95
CA CYS A 257 -13.30 14.40 1.37
C CYS A 257 -14.27 15.17 0.46
N THR A 258 -14.41 14.79 -0.81
CA THR A 258 -15.36 15.44 -1.73
C THR A 258 -16.70 14.73 -1.75
N CYS A 259 -16.72 13.41 -1.95
CA CYS A 259 -17.98 12.71 -2.18
C CYS A 259 -18.69 12.26 -0.90
N LEU A 260 -17.97 11.97 0.20
CA LEU A 260 -18.55 11.29 1.37
C LEU A 260 -18.52 12.09 2.67
N LEU A 261 -17.34 12.56 3.09
CA LEU A 261 -17.12 13.12 4.44
C LEU A 261 -17.75 14.50 4.58
N ARG A 262 -18.36 14.77 5.74
CA ARG A 262 -19.04 16.03 6.05
C ARG A 262 -18.73 16.50 7.48
N GLY A 263 -18.98 17.77 7.75
CA GLY A 263 -18.88 18.34 9.11
C GLY A 263 -17.53 18.06 9.78
N GLY A 264 -17.57 17.54 11.01
CA GLY A 264 -16.37 17.24 11.81
C GLY A 264 -15.45 16.19 11.19
N GLU A 265 -16.00 15.19 10.50
CA GLU A 265 -15.20 14.13 9.86
C GLU A 265 -14.32 14.70 8.74
N LEU A 266 -14.86 15.64 7.95
CA LEU A 266 -14.11 16.32 6.90
C LEU A 266 -12.99 17.20 7.49
N VAL A 267 -13.23 17.85 8.63
CA VAL A 267 -12.20 18.64 9.32
C VAL A 267 -11.06 17.75 9.78
N ILE A 268 -11.36 16.63 10.43
CA ILE A 268 -10.37 15.66 10.91
C ILE A 268 -9.59 15.08 9.72
N ALA A 269 -10.28 14.71 8.64
CA ALA A 269 -9.63 14.19 7.43
C ALA A 269 -8.63 15.16 6.80
N ARG A 270 -8.96 16.47 6.80
CA ARG A 270 -8.03 17.50 6.34
C ARG A 270 -6.79 17.60 7.24
N GLU A 271 -6.94 17.46 8.56
CA GLU A 271 -5.78 17.40 9.47
C GLU A 271 -4.91 16.16 9.23
N HIS A 272 -5.54 15.00 9.04
CA HIS A 272 -4.82 13.77 8.70
C HIS A 272 -4.03 13.92 7.39
N ILE A 273 -4.62 14.52 6.35
CA ILE A 273 -3.92 14.81 5.09
C ILE A 273 -2.71 15.73 5.32
N ARG A 274 -2.83 16.74 6.20
CA ARG A 274 -1.68 17.60 6.55
C ARG A 274 -0.55 16.81 7.20
N VAL A 275 -0.88 15.89 8.13
CA VAL A 275 0.10 14.99 8.75
C VAL A 275 0.79 14.14 7.69
N ILE A 276 0.02 13.48 6.82
CA ILE A 276 0.56 12.63 5.75
C ILE A 276 1.55 13.41 4.88
N ILE A 277 1.15 14.59 4.38
CA ILE A 277 2.03 15.43 3.55
C ILE A 277 3.29 15.85 4.32
N GLY A 278 3.19 16.16 5.62
CA GLY A 278 4.33 16.46 6.48
C GLY A 278 5.31 15.28 6.60
N CYS A 279 4.81 14.07 6.87
CA CYS A 279 5.61 12.85 6.96
C CYS A 279 6.28 12.51 5.62
N LEU A 280 5.55 12.62 4.51
CA LEU A 280 6.11 12.38 3.17
C LEU A 280 7.17 13.42 2.78
N LYS A 281 7.04 14.68 3.23
CA LYS A 281 8.09 15.69 3.07
C LYS A 281 9.36 15.31 3.81
N ALA A 282 9.25 14.87 5.06
CA ALA A 282 10.40 14.43 5.84
C ALA A 282 11.11 13.22 5.19
N LEU A 283 10.36 12.25 4.66
CA LEU A 283 10.96 11.18 3.84
C LEU A 283 11.55 11.71 2.53
N GLY A 284 10.92 12.74 1.94
CA GLY A 284 11.37 13.43 0.75
C GLY A 284 12.71 14.13 0.91
N ASP A 285 13.16 14.45 2.12
CA ASP A 285 14.48 15.04 2.32
C ASP A 285 15.60 14.07 1.90
N VAL A 286 15.36 12.76 2.07
CA VAL A 286 16.30 11.69 1.70
C VAL A 286 15.93 11.04 0.37
N TRP A 287 14.64 10.75 0.16
CA TRP A 287 14.17 9.94 -0.95
C TRP A 287 13.47 10.80 -2.02
N LYS A 288 14.04 10.83 -3.23
CA LYS A 288 13.48 11.56 -4.39
C LYS A 288 12.01 11.21 -4.65
N LYS A 289 11.69 9.92 -4.53
CA LYS A 289 10.34 9.40 -4.70
C LYS A 289 9.37 10.07 -3.73
N GLY A 290 9.78 10.28 -2.48
CA GLY A 290 9.01 11.03 -1.49
C GLY A 290 8.70 12.46 -1.95
N ARG A 291 9.70 13.20 -2.43
CA ARG A 291 9.51 14.56 -2.97
C ARG A 291 8.51 14.58 -4.13
N ASN A 292 8.68 13.67 -5.09
CA ASN A 292 7.81 13.57 -6.25
C ASN A 292 6.36 13.27 -5.82
N ARG A 293 6.16 12.32 -4.90
CA ARG A 293 4.83 11.99 -4.38
C ARG A 293 4.19 13.15 -3.62
N VAL A 294 4.96 13.92 -2.85
CA VAL A 294 4.44 15.15 -2.23
C VAL A 294 3.95 16.13 -3.29
N GLN A 295 4.72 16.36 -4.35
CA GLN A 295 4.33 17.28 -5.43
C GLN A 295 3.05 16.82 -6.13
N GLU A 296 2.95 15.54 -6.49
CA GLU A 296 1.74 14.92 -7.07
C GLU A 296 0.52 15.14 -6.15
N LEU A 297 0.64 14.75 -4.86
CA LEU A 297 -0.47 14.87 -3.90
C LEU A 297 -0.87 16.31 -3.63
N GLN A 298 0.07 17.25 -3.61
CA GLN A 298 -0.24 18.67 -3.45
C GLN A 298 -0.95 19.26 -4.66
N ALA A 299 -0.57 18.86 -5.88
CA ALA A 299 -1.27 19.28 -7.10
C ALA A 299 -2.71 18.76 -7.10
N ILE A 300 -2.89 17.46 -6.82
CA ILE A 300 -4.21 16.83 -6.72
C ILE A 300 -5.06 17.48 -5.62
N GLY A 301 -4.49 17.60 -4.42
CA GLY A 301 -5.20 18.14 -3.25
C GLY A 301 -5.64 19.60 -3.42
N LYS A 302 -4.85 20.43 -4.10
CA LYS A 302 -5.22 21.83 -4.40
C LYS A 302 -6.47 21.91 -5.26
N GLU A 303 -6.55 21.10 -6.30
CA GLU A 303 -7.70 21.09 -7.21
C GLU A 303 -8.94 20.47 -6.52
N ILE A 304 -8.78 19.31 -5.88
CA ILE A 304 -9.88 18.57 -5.25
C ILE A 304 -10.46 19.34 -4.06
N ILE A 305 -9.60 19.75 -3.11
CA ILE A 305 -10.05 20.40 -1.87
C ILE A 305 -10.32 21.89 -2.11
N GLY A 306 -9.51 22.56 -2.94
CA GLY A 306 -9.69 23.97 -3.27
C GLY A 306 -11.01 24.25 -3.98
N ALA A 307 -11.44 23.37 -4.89
CA ALA A 307 -12.75 23.50 -5.56
C ALA A 307 -13.93 23.40 -4.58
N THR A 308 -13.82 22.62 -3.51
CA THR A 308 -14.86 22.52 -2.47
C THR A 308 -14.88 23.71 -1.49
N GLY A 309 -13.88 24.60 -1.54
CA GLY A 309 -13.71 25.72 -0.61
C GLY A 309 -14.41 27.03 -1.00
N LEU A 310 -15.11 27.08 -2.14
CA LEU A 310 -15.84 28.26 -2.59
C LEU A 310 -17.36 28.02 -2.53
N PRO A 311 -18.03 28.33 -1.41
CA PRO A 311 -19.41 28.79 -1.51
C PRO A 311 -19.35 30.12 -2.26
N ASN A 312 -19.87 30.13 -3.49
CA ASN A 312 -20.04 31.35 -4.27
C ASN A 312 -21.15 32.20 -3.61
N THR A 313 -20.84 32.86 -2.49
CA THR A 313 -21.72 33.87 -1.90
C THR A 313 -21.52 35.19 -2.64
N ARG A 314 -21.91 35.20 -3.92
CA ARG A 314 -22.45 36.43 -4.50
C ARG A 314 -23.93 36.44 -4.16
N MET A 315 -24.26 37.11 -3.06
CA MET A 315 -25.60 37.63 -2.86
C MET A 315 -25.93 38.52 -4.07
N SER A 316 -26.65 37.97 -5.05
CA SER A 316 -27.45 38.79 -5.95
C SER A 316 -28.63 39.30 -5.13
N GLU A 317 -28.50 40.53 -4.63
CA GLU A 317 -29.65 41.32 -4.21
C GLU A 317 -30.64 41.38 -5.38
N THR A 318 -31.72 40.62 -5.26
CA THR A 318 -32.84 40.70 -6.18
C THR A 318 -33.83 41.69 -5.57
N VAL A 319 -33.75 42.94 -6.01
CA VAL A 319 -34.84 43.90 -5.82
C VAL A 319 -35.96 43.51 -6.78
N ALA A 320 -37.11 43.16 -6.20
CA ALA A 320 -38.34 42.89 -6.91
C ALA A 320 -38.82 44.14 -7.67
N ALA A 321 -39.07 43.99 -8.97
CA ALA A 321 -39.94 44.90 -9.71
C ALA A 321 -40.80 44.09 -10.68
N THR A 322 -42.10 44.18 -10.43
CA THR A 322 -43.23 43.64 -11.19
C THR A 322 -43.26 44.12 -12.64
N GLY A 323 -43.59 43.22 -13.56
CA GLY A 323 -43.92 43.58 -14.95
C GLY A 323 -44.36 42.37 -15.75
N ALA A 324 -45.67 42.15 -15.83
CA ALA A 324 -46.29 41.10 -16.62
C ALA A 324 -46.27 41.44 -18.12
N THR A 325 -46.00 40.44 -18.98
CA THR A 325 -46.59 40.33 -20.32
C THR A 325 -46.52 38.90 -20.84
N ASN A 326 -47.62 38.50 -21.49
CA ASN A 326 -47.99 37.17 -21.97
C ASN A 326 -47.36 36.75 -23.31
N LYS A 327 -47.47 35.42 -23.57
CA LYS A 327 -47.63 34.68 -24.87
C LYS A 327 -46.36 34.07 -25.54
N PRO A 328 -46.47 32.98 -26.34
CA PRO A 328 -46.76 31.60 -25.91
C PRO A 328 -45.86 30.52 -26.58
N TYR A 329 -45.97 29.28 -26.07
CA TYR A 329 -45.62 27.96 -26.65
C TYR A 329 -44.91 27.85 -28.01
N GLN A 330 -43.74 27.18 -28.02
CA GLN A 330 -43.29 26.27 -29.09
C GLN A 330 -42.43 25.11 -28.52
N THR A 331 -42.96 23.89 -28.55
CA THR A 331 -42.20 22.65 -28.81
C THR A 331 -42.03 22.54 -30.33
N PRO A 332 -40.95 21.96 -30.91
CA PRO A 332 -40.81 20.51 -30.88
C PRO A 332 -39.39 19.88 -31.12
N THR A 333 -39.37 18.56 -30.93
CA THR A 333 -38.64 17.52 -31.70
C THR A 333 -37.19 17.12 -31.36
N SER A 334 -37.10 15.81 -31.14
CA SER A 334 -35.98 14.88 -31.08
C SER A 334 -35.30 14.60 -32.41
N LEU A 335 -34.06 14.08 -32.29
CA LEU A 335 -33.28 13.11 -33.14
C LEU A 335 -31.97 13.68 -33.73
N PRO A 336 -30.94 12.85 -34.07
CA PRO A 336 -30.70 11.44 -33.74
C PRO A 336 -29.29 11.12 -33.16
N PHE A 337 -29.20 9.92 -32.61
CA PHE A 337 -27.98 9.16 -32.31
C PHE A 337 -27.19 8.87 -33.61
N VAL A 338 -25.91 9.23 -33.64
CA VAL A 338 -24.96 8.79 -34.68
C VAL A 338 -23.81 8.09 -33.98
N GLY A 339 -23.71 6.78 -34.20
CA GLY A 339 -22.59 5.97 -33.78
C GLY A 339 -21.32 6.31 -34.55
N SER A 340 -20.19 6.23 -33.87
CA SER A 340 -18.88 6.13 -34.50
C SER A 340 -18.09 5.11 -33.71
N GLY A 341 -18.02 3.91 -34.27
CA GLY A 341 -17.17 2.83 -33.77
C GLY A 341 -15.70 3.22 -33.91
N VAL A 342 -14.95 3.08 -32.83
CA VAL A 342 -13.49 3.01 -32.88
C VAL A 342 -13.13 1.59 -32.48
N LEU A 343 -12.62 0.85 -33.46
CA LEU A 343 -12.08 -0.50 -33.33
C LEU A 343 -10.88 -0.48 -32.37
N TYR A 344 -11.02 -1.11 -31.21
CA TYR A 344 -9.87 -1.51 -30.39
C TYR A 344 -9.31 -2.82 -30.95
N SER A 345 -8.08 -2.77 -31.46
CA SER A 345 -7.29 -3.97 -31.74
C SER A 345 -6.70 -4.49 -30.43
N PRO A 346 -6.80 -5.79 -30.10
CA PRO A 346 -6.18 -6.34 -28.90
C PRO A 346 -4.68 -6.53 -29.16
N ILE A 347 -3.86 -5.77 -28.45
CA ILE A 347 -2.41 -5.99 -28.38
C ILE A 347 -2.20 -7.26 -27.54
N TYR A 348 -1.57 -8.27 -28.15
CA TYR A 348 -1.28 -9.56 -27.51
C TYR A 348 -0.19 -9.39 -26.44
N ALA A 349 -0.30 -10.17 -25.36
CA ALA A 349 0.55 -10.15 -24.16
C ALA A 349 2.08 -10.21 -24.40
N ASN A 350 2.54 -10.58 -25.60
CA ASN A 350 3.96 -10.67 -25.93
C ASN A 350 4.63 -9.32 -26.27
N GLU A 351 3.88 -8.26 -26.60
CA GLU A 351 4.48 -6.94 -26.90
C GLU A 351 4.86 -6.16 -25.62
N PHE A 352 4.17 -6.40 -24.50
CA PHE A 352 4.50 -5.78 -23.20
C PHE A 352 5.87 -6.21 -22.67
N ALA A 353 6.27 -7.46 -22.90
CA ALA A 353 7.58 -7.98 -22.48
C ALA A 353 8.76 -7.29 -23.19
N GLN A 354 8.56 -6.78 -24.42
CA GLN A 354 9.60 -6.10 -25.19
C GLN A 354 9.73 -4.61 -24.86
N LEU A 355 8.66 -3.98 -24.35
CA LEU A 355 8.64 -2.58 -23.91
C LEU A 355 9.04 -2.41 -22.43
N TRP A 356 9.07 -3.51 -21.66
CA TRP A 356 9.35 -3.57 -20.23
C TRP A 356 10.61 -2.81 -19.77
N PRO A 357 11.79 -2.93 -20.43
CA PRO A 357 13.00 -2.24 -19.97
C PRO A 357 12.96 -0.71 -20.20
N LEU A 358 12.15 -0.24 -21.15
CA LEU A 358 12.09 1.16 -21.55
C LEU A 358 11.04 1.97 -20.75
N MET A 359 10.06 1.29 -20.16
CA MET A 359 8.97 1.94 -19.42
C MET A 359 9.24 2.09 -17.91
N ASN A 360 10.29 1.46 -17.38
CA ASN A 360 10.38 1.24 -15.93
C ASN A 360 11.66 1.79 -15.27
N GLN A 361 11.88 3.10 -15.39
CA GLN A 361 12.88 3.82 -14.57
C GLN A 361 12.61 3.69 -13.05
N GLN A 362 11.44 3.18 -12.63
CA GLN A 362 11.04 3.05 -11.21
C GLN A 362 11.72 1.89 -10.47
N LEU A 363 12.29 0.93 -11.20
CA LEU A 363 13.03 -0.23 -10.67
C LEU A 363 14.48 0.08 -10.32
N ASP A 364 15.02 1.19 -10.85
CA ASP A 364 16.37 1.61 -10.53
C ASP A 364 16.39 2.32 -9.17
N VAL A 365 17.02 1.70 -8.18
CA VAL A 365 17.25 2.29 -6.83
C VAL A 365 17.89 3.69 -6.93
N ASN A 366 18.65 3.98 -7.98
CA ASN A 366 19.24 5.31 -8.17
C ASN A 366 18.19 6.41 -8.40
N THR A 367 17.01 6.06 -8.93
CA THR A 367 15.89 7.01 -9.05
C THR A 367 15.18 7.25 -7.72
N TRP A 368 15.40 6.41 -6.70
CA TRP A 368 14.88 6.60 -5.36
C TRP A 368 15.74 7.58 -4.54
N ILE A 369 17.05 7.67 -4.83
CA ILE A 369 18.06 8.28 -3.94
C ILE A 369 18.58 9.66 -4.41
N THR A 370 18.49 10.05 -5.69
CA THR A 370 19.13 11.30 -6.19
C THR A 370 18.32 12.58 -5.87
N ASP A 371 18.89 13.69 -5.40
CA ASP A 371 20.16 14.32 -5.81
C ASP A 371 21.06 14.64 -4.61
N ASN A 372 22.35 14.30 -4.73
CA ASN A 372 23.49 14.71 -3.89
C ASN A 372 23.22 14.89 -2.39
N PHE A 373 23.58 13.87 -1.60
CA PHE A 373 23.86 14.09 -0.18
C PHE A 373 24.97 15.17 -0.06
N PRO A 374 24.75 16.26 0.69
CA PRO A 374 25.88 17.09 1.10
C PRO A 374 26.78 16.22 1.98
N VAL A 375 28.02 16.02 1.53
CA VAL A 375 29.09 15.49 2.37
C VAL A 375 29.19 16.43 3.58
N GLN A 376 28.85 15.93 4.77
CA GLN A 376 29.11 16.63 6.03
C GLN A 376 30.58 16.55 6.38
#